data_AF-A0A4Q4VUF5-F1
#
_entry.id   AF-A0A4Q4VUF5-F1
#
_cell.length_a   1.000
_cell.length_b   1.000
_cell.length_c   1.000
_cell.angle_alpha   90.00
_cell.angle_beta   90.00
_cell.angle_gamma   90.00
#
_symmetry.space_group_name_H-M   'P 1'
#
loop_
_entity.id
_entity.type
_entity.pdbx_description
1 polymer ?
#
loop_
_entity_poly.entity_id
_entity_poly.type
_entity_poly.pdbx_seq_one_letter_code
_entity_poly.pdbx_strand_id
1 'polypeptide(L)'
;MTNNKLSPDERKTVSDYGLRREPFPLGPDDLNYMEPYLGLGPYNWQSYMILPLQTDEDATEREDDEDDEGEDPGLNWYAISLSHEAYSTMYVKLTNGDQIGAQRLTEMQYRDMVIDNVRAAGADMRAIRFLGTWSIQNLPARTAIAEVFRRVGRDILARGVVEVTREDGPAFLECVRNNPFARGQQALLERHAQETGGAFVERFVFVSEGYDAPPGGNAEIPPYEPRLHMVTELSRPSS
;
A
#
# COMPACT_ATOMS: atom_id res chain seq x y z
N MET A 1 -31.76 -13.91 12.20
CA MET A 1 -30.38 -13.44 11.99
C MET A 1 -30.43 -11.92 12.01
N THR A 2 -30.08 -11.32 13.13
CA THR A 2 -30.02 -9.87 13.29
C THR A 2 -28.81 -9.36 12.52
N ASN A 3 -29.09 -8.55 11.50
CA ASN A 3 -28.09 -7.84 10.72
C ASN A 3 -27.54 -6.73 11.63
N ASN A 4 -26.52 -7.03 12.43
CA ASN A 4 -25.78 -6.03 13.21
C ASN A 4 -24.98 -5.15 12.24
N LYS A 5 -25.69 -4.27 11.54
CA LYS A 5 -25.09 -3.14 10.83
C LYS A 5 -24.69 -2.14 11.91
N LEU A 6 -23.43 -2.20 12.33
CA LEU A 6 -22.82 -1.13 13.11
C LEU A 6 -23.05 0.19 12.37
N SER A 7 -23.48 1.22 13.10
CA SER A 7 -23.57 2.59 12.59
C SER A 7 -22.19 3.00 12.04
N PRO A 8 -22.11 3.87 11.01
CA PRO A 8 -20.84 4.43 10.55
C PRO A 8 -19.97 5.03 11.68
N ASP A 9 -20.62 5.50 12.76
CA ASP A 9 -20.02 6.07 13.98
C ASP A 9 -19.51 5.04 15.00
N GLU A 10 -19.84 3.76 14.86
CA GLU A 10 -19.42 2.71 15.81
C GLU A 10 -18.20 1.91 15.34
N ARG A 11 -17.50 2.38 14.30
CA ARG A 11 -16.30 1.70 13.82
C ARG A 11 -15.11 2.01 14.70
N LYS A 12 -14.43 0.93 15.07
CA LYS A 12 -13.13 0.99 15.72
C LYS A 12 -12.12 1.71 14.82
N THR A 13 -11.50 2.73 15.38
CA THR A 13 -10.38 3.50 14.84
C THR A 13 -9.06 2.86 15.24
N VAL A 14 -7.94 3.32 14.68
CA VAL A 14 -6.59 2.88 15.14
C VAL A 14 -6.42 3.01 16.67
N SER A 15 -7.01 4.04 17.29
CA SER A 15 -6.91 4.27 18.74
C SER A 15 -7.67 3.22 19.56
N ASP A 16 -8.77 2.68 19.05
CA ASP A 16 -9.51 1.58 19.71
C ASP A 16 -8.73 0.26 19.74
N TYR A 17 -7.66 0.17 18.95
CA TYR A 17 -6.71 -0.95 18.95
C TYR A 17 -5.41 -0.64 19.72
N GLY A 18 -5.38 0.46 20.47
CA GLY A 18 -4.18 0.85 21.22
C GLY A 18 -3.04 1.33 20.31
N LEU A 19 -3.37 1.86 19.14
CA LEU A 19 -2.41 2.44 18.20
C LEU A 19 -2.57 3.95 18.14
N ARG A 20 -1.54 4.63 17.63
CA ARG A 20 -1.56 6.07 17.39
C ARG A 20 -1.15 6.39 15.96
N ARG A 21 -1.63 7.53 15.47
CA ARG A 21 -1.33 8.06 14.14
C ARG A 21 -0.55 9.34 14.31
N GLU A 22 0.62 9.41 13.72
CA GLU A 22 1.50 10.58 13.79
C GLU A 22 1.85 11.07 12.38
N PRO A 23 1.94 12.39 12.14
CA PRO A 23 2.49 12.90 10.89
C PRO A 23 3.90 12.37 10.66
N PHE A 24 4.18 11.94 9.43
CA PHE A 24 5.50 11.43 9.05
C PHE A 24 5.95 12.06 7.73
N PRO A 25 7.14 12.66 7.65
CA PRO A 25 7.57 13.39 6.47
C PRO A 25 7.71 12.47 5.25
N LEU A 26 7.47 13.02 4.06
CA LEU A 26 7.75 12.36 2.79
C LEU A 26 9.11 12.82 2.26
N GLY A 27 9.86 11.89 1.71
CA GLY A 27 10.95 12.17 0.80
C GLY A 27 10.44 12.74 -0.53
N PRO A 28 11.31 13.41 -1.30
CA PRO A 28 10.94 14.04 -2.57
C PRO A 28 10.48 13.04 -3.64
N ASP A 29 10.89 11.77 -3.56
CA ASP A 29 10.65 10.76 -4.58
C ASP A 29 9.65 9.68 -4.16
N ASP A 30 9.13 9.75 -2.94
CA ASP A 30 8.30 8.70 -2.34
C ASP A 30 7.01 8.41 -3.14
N LEU A 31 6.49 9.41 -3.85
CA LEU A 31 5.20 9.32 -4.53
C LEU A 31 5.28 9.55 -6.04
N ASN A 32 6.48 9.78 -6.59
CA ASN A 32 6.71 10.03 -8.02
C ASN A 32 6.19 8.91 -8.92
N TYR A 33 6.17 7.67 -8.42
CA TYR A 33 5.63 6.52 -9.17
C TYR A 33 4.12 6.64 -9.45
N MET A 34 3.39 7.41 -8.67
CA MET A 34 1.92 7.51 -8.72
C MET A 34 1.44 8.79 -9.40
N GLU A 35 2.19 9.88 -9.24
CA GLU A 35 1.88 11.21 -9.75
C GLU A 35 1.49 11.29 -11.24
N PRO A 36 2.15 10.57 -12.18
CA PRO A 36 1.79 10.60 -13.59
C PRO A 36 0.34 10.21 -13.90
N TYR A 37 -0.32 9.49 -12.98
CA TYR A 37 -1.69 8.99 -13.15
C TYR A 37 -2.73 9.90 -12.49
N LEU A 38 -2.31 10.84 -11.65
CA LEU A 38 -3.20 11.69 -10.86
C LEU A 38 -3.63 12.96 -11.59
N GLY A 39 -2.82 13.42 -12.56
CA GLY A 39 -3.02 14.69 -13.26
C GLY A 39 -2.00 15.75 -12.84
N LEU A 40 -2.32 17.02 -13.07
CA LEU A 40 -1.40 18.13 -12.75
C LEU A 40 -1.50 18.52 -11.27
N GLY A 41 -0.35 18.62 -10.60
CA GLY A 41 -0.26 19.09 -9.21
C GLY A 41 -0.63 20.57 -9.01
N PRO A 42 -0.56 21.07 -7.76
CA PRO A 42 0.10 20.45 -6.59
C PRO A 42 -0.72 19.34 -5.92
N TYR A 43 -0.06 18.25 -5.56
CA TYR A 43 -0.72 17.06 -5.00
C TYR A 43 -1.14 17.19 -3.53
N ASN A 44 -0.50 18.07 -2.76
CA ASN A 44 -0.82 18.32 -1.35
C ASN A 44 -0.90 17.04 -0.50
N TRP A 45 0.08 16.15 -0.68
CA TRP A 45 0.17 14.91 0.07
C TRP A 45 0.26 15.17 1.57
N GLN A 46 -0.54 14.42 2.33
CA GLN A 46 -0.40 14.27 3.77
C GLN A 46 0.12 12.87 4.03
N SER A 47 1.07 12.73 4.95
CA SER A 47 1.70 11.45 5.25
C SER A 47 1.74 11.20 6.75
N TYR A 48 1.49 9.96 7.12
CA TYR A 48 1.35 9.54 8.50
C TYR A 48 1.90 8.14 8.70
N MET A 49 2.36 7.89 9.92
CA MET A 49 2.74 6.57 10.40
C MET A 49 1.78 6.12 11.51
N ILE A 50 1.42 4.84 11.50
CA ILE A 50 0.68 4.17 12.55
C ILE A 50 1.69 3.44 13.43
N LEU A 51 1.67 3.76 14.71
CA LEU A 51 2.61 3.29 15.72
C LEU A 51 1.87 2.59 16.86
N PRO A 52 2.49 1.63 17.56
CA PRO A 52 2.04 1.19 18.87
C PRO A 52 1.98 2.37 19.87
N LEU A 53 1.16 2.25 20.91
CA LEU A 53 1.27 3.13 22.08
C LEU A 53 2.64 2.90 22.74
N GLN A 54 3.45 3.95 22.92
CA GLN A 54 4.61 3.89 23.83
C GLN A 54 4.13 3.62 25.24
N THR A 55 4.72 2.62 25.89
CA THR A 55 4.66 2.48 27.35
C THR A 55 5.84 3.26 27.96
N ASP A 56 5.68 3.72 29.20
CA ASP A 56 6.73 4.49 29.90
C ASP A 56 8.06 3.72 30.04
N GLU A 57 8.04 2.38 29.94
CA GLU A 57 9.23 1.51 29.95
C GLU A 57 10.09 1.67 28.68
N ASP A 58 9.46 1.91 27.50
CA ASP A 58 10.15 2.08 26.21
C ASP A 58 10.86 3.45 26.08
N ALA A 59 10.53 4.40 26.97
CA ALA A 59 11.14 5.73 26.99
C ALA A 59 12.47 5.76 27.74
N THR A 60 12.71 4.79 28.65
CA THR A 60 13.91 4.70 29.48
C THR A 60 15.05 3.88 28.86
N GLU A 61 14.79 3.08 27.82
CA GLU A 61 15.81 2.23 27.19
C GLU A 61 16.41 2.82 25.90
N ARG A 62 15.92 3.98 25.42
CA ARG A 62 16.59 4.74 24.34
C ARG A 62 17.73 5.60 24.91
N GLU A 63 18.68 4.98 25.60
CA GLU A 63 19.99 5.59 25.85
C GLU A 63 20.94 5.17 24.71
N ASP A 64 21.18 6.08 23.76
CA ASP A 64 22.38 6.24 22.91
C ASP A 64 23.23 5.00 22.50
N ASP A 65 22.63 3.86 22.18
CA ASP A 65 23.31 2.80 21.43
C ASP A 65 23.19 3.09 19.92
N GLU A 66 24.19 3.81 19.38
CA GLU A 66 24.32 4.17 17.95
C GLU A 66 24.46 2.96 16.99
N ASP A 67 24.45 1.72 17.51
CA ASP A 67 24.64 0.47 16.76
C ASP A 67 23.43 -0.48 16.79
N ASP A 68 22.34 -0.13 17.49
CA ASP A 68 21.09 -0.87 17.34
C ASP A 68 20.32 -0.25 16.15
N GLU A 69 20.28 -0.94 15.02
CA GLU A 69 19.31 -0.71 13.94
C GLU A 69 17.90 -1.01 14.49
N GLY A 70 17.48 -0.24 15.51
CA GLY A 70 16.26 -0.44 16.26
C GLY A 70 15.11 -0.47 15.29
N GLU A 71 14.44 -1.62 15.21
CA GLU A 71 13.33 -1.84 14.29
C GLU A 71 12.39 -0.63 14.36
N ASP A 72 12.19 0.04 13.22
CA ASP A 72 11.21 1.12 13.13
C ASP A 72 9.88 0.59 13.67
N PRO A 73 9.36 1.14 14.79
CA PRO A 73 8.14 0.64 15.41
C PRO A 73 6.90 0.90 14.56
N GLY A 74 7.02 1.58 13.41
CA GLY A 74 5.96 1.76 12.44
C GLY A 74 5.28 0.43 12.08
N LEU A 75 3.96 0.38 12.22
CA LEU A 75 3.13 -0.74 11.74
C LEU A 75 2.61 -0.47 10.32
N ASN A 76 2.38 0.80 9.99
CA ASN A 76 1.98 1.24 8.67
C ASN A 76 2.47 2.67 8.41
N TRP A 77 3.05 2.90 7.24
CA TRP A 77 3.29 4.25 6.71
C TRP A 77 2.45 4.42 5.45
N TYR A 78 1.74 5.54 5.36
CA TYR A 78 0.89 5.85 4.22
C TYR A 78 0.87 7.34 3.92
N ALA A 79 0.48 7.67 2.70
CA ALA A 79 0.21 9.03 2.26
C ALA A 79 -1.17 9.13 1.61
N ILE A 80 -1.80 10.29 1.68
CA ILE A 80 -3.10 10.57 1.08
C ILE A 80 -3.12 11.96 0.46
N SER A 81 -3.64 12.04 -0.77
CA SER A 81 -3.94 13.30 -1.45
C SER A 81 -5.44 13.40 -1.62
N LEU A 82 -6.05 14.32 -0.86
CA LEU A 82 -7.48 14.57 -0.95
C LEU A 82 -7.86 15.22 -2.28
N SER A 83 -7.00 16.11 -2.80
CA SER A 83 -7.27 16.84 -4.04
C SER A 83 -7.12 15.97 -5.30
N HIS A 84 -6.48 14.80 -5.19
CA HIS A 84 -6.30 13.85 -6.28
C HIS A 84 -6.91 12.48 -5.99
N GLU A 85 -7.73 12.38 -4.94
CA GLU A 85 -8.47 11.17 -4.61
C GLU A 85 -7.56 9.93 -4.49
N ALA A 86 -6.36 10.11 -3.91
CA ALA A 86 -5.30 9.11 -3.96
C ALA A 86 -4.82 8.71 -2.56
N TYR A 87 -4.59 7.41 -2.36
CA TYR A 87 -4.04 6.84 -1.13
C TYR A 87 -2.85 5.94 -1.48
N SER A 88 -1.67 6.19 -0.92
CA SER A 88 -0.46 5.40 -1.14
C SER A 88 -0.05 4.67 0.13
N THR A 89 0.23 3.37 -0.01
CA THR A 89 0.82 2.55 1.05
C THR A 89 2.33 2.51 0.87
N MET A 90 3.08 2.94 1.88
CA MET A 90 4.54 2.98 1.85
C MET A 90 5.18 1.84 2.64
N TYR A 91 4.57 1.46 3.77
CA TYR A 91 5.07 0.41 4.64
C TYR A 91 3.91 -0.29 5.35
N VAL A 92 4.02 -1.61 5.57
CA VAL A 92 3.09 -2.39 6.40
C VAL A 92 3.84 -3.54 7.08
N LYS A 93 3.84 -3.57 8.42
CA LYS A 93 4.30 -4.70 9.25
C LYS A 93 3.27 -4.92 10.35
N LEU A 94 2.35 -5.87 10.14
CA LEU A 94 1.29 -6.20 11.11
C LEU A 94 1.52 -7.52 11.85
N THR A 95 2.62 -8.19 11.57
CA THR A 95 3.04 -9.46 12.18
C THR A 95 4.53 -9.38 12.53
N ASN A 96 4.94 -10.13 13.56
CA ASN A 96 6.31 -10.19 14.03
C ASN A 96 7.18 -11.12 13.15
N GLY A 97 7.00 -11.03 11.83
CA GLY A 97 7.60 -11.89 10.82
C GLY A 97 6.65 -12.22 9.66
N ASP A 98 7.21 -12.78 8.59
CA ASP A 98 6.53 -13.02 7.32
C ASP A 98 5.96 -14.45 7.19
N GLN A 99 6.27 -15.32 8.14
CA GLN A 99 5.81 -16.71 8.15
C GLN A 99 4.30 -16.84 8.40
N ILE A 100 3.68 -17.84 7.78
CA ILE A 100 2.27 -18.17 8.05
C ILE A 100 2.09 -18.48 9.53
N GLY A 101 1.13 -17.81 10.17
CA GLY A 101 0.88 -17.95 11.60
C GLY A 101 1.79 -17.12 12.50
N ALA A 102 2.63 -16.24 11.94
CA ALA A 102 3.37 -15.24 12.70
C ALA A 102 2.42 -14.46 13.64
N GLN A 103 2.90 -14.18 14.85
CA GLN A 103 2.14 -13.43 15.84
C GLN A 103 1.79 -12.05 15.29
N ARG A 104 0.54 -11.64 15.49
CA ARG A 104 0.07 -10.31 15.11
C ARG A 104 0.61 -9.25 16.07
N LEU A 105 1.07 -8.14 15.50
CA LEU A 105 1.45 -6.93 16.25
C LEU A 105 0.23 -6.07 16.60
N THR A 106 -0.88 -6.25 15.87
CA THR A 106 -2.18 -5.63 16.17
C THR A 106 -3.34 -6.50 15.69
N GLU A 107 -4.45 -6.48 16.42
CA GLU A 107 -5.70 -7.12 15.99
C GLU A 107 -6.38 -6.36 14.84
N MET A 108 -6.01 -5.09 14.61
CA MET A 108 -6.53 -4.32 13.49
C MET A 108 -6.07 -4.93 12.17
N GLN A 109 -7.00 -5.20 11.26
CA GLN A 109 -6.66 -5.71 9.94
C GLN A 109 -6.26 -4.55 9.04
N TYR A 110 -5.30 -4.79 8.13
CA TYR A 110 -4.79 -3.77 7.22
C TYR A 110 -5.93 -3.05 6.44
N ARG A 111 -6.90 -3.83 5.95
CA ARG A 111 -8.05 -3.27 5.22
C ARG A 111 -8.88 -2.29 6.07
N ASP A 112 -9.05 -2.58 7.35
CA ASP A 112 -9.82 -1.73 8.26
C ASP A 112 -9.02 -0.45 8.57
N MET A 113 -7.69 -0.59 8.67
CA MET A 113 -6.75 0.52 8.85
C MET A 113 -6.77 1.49 7.67
N VAL A 114 -6.83 1.01 6.43
CA VAL A 114 -6.95 1.88 5.23
C VAL A 114 -8.25 2.71 5.29
N ILE A 115 -9.38 2.10 5.64
CA ILE A 115 -10.66 2.83 5.77
C ILE A 115 -10.58 3.89 6.87
N ASP A 116 -10.00 3.55 8.02
CA ASP A 116 -9.81 4.51 9.12
C ASP A 116 -8.86 5.65 8.73
N ASN A 117 -7.75 5.34 8.05
CA ASN A 117 -6.77 6.32 7.59
C ASN A 117 -7.40 7.35 6.63
N VAL A 118 -8.18 6.89 5.65
CA VAL A 118 -8.88 7.77 4.71
C VAL A 118 -9.88 8.66 5.44
N ARG A 119 -10.65 8.10 6.39
CA ARG A 119 -11.62 8.85 7.19
C ARG A 119 -10.94 9.87 8.10
N ALA A 120 -9.83 9.51 8.74
CA ALA A 120 -9.07 10.38 9.64
C ALA A 120 -8.47 11.59 8.91
N ALA A 121 -8.14 11.44 7.63
CA ALA A 121 -7.72 12.55 6.77
C ALA A 121 -8.89 13.45 6.29
N GLY A 122 -10.13 13.14 6.69
CA GLY A 122 -11.33 13.88 6.28
C GLY A 122 -11.83 13.52 4.87
N ALA A 123 -11.37 12.42 4.27
CA ALA A 123 -11.86 11.94 2.97
C ALA A 123 -13.03 10.96 3.11
N ASP A 124 -13.84 10.90 2.06
CA ASP A 124 -14.77 9.80 1.81
C ASP A 124 -14.06 8.73 0.97
N MET A 125 -14.07 7.47 1.41
CA MET A 125 -13.53 6.35 0.64
C MET A 125 -14.26 6.15 -0.71
N ARG A 126 -15.48 6.68 -0.86
CA ARG A 126 -16.19 6.76 -2.14
C ARG A 126 -15.58 7.76 -3.12
N ALA A 127 -14.77 8.70 -2.65
CA ALA A 127 -14.04 9.64 -3.51
C ALA A 127 -12.73 9.02 -4.00
N ILE A 128 -12.06 8.20 -3.19
CA ILE A 128 -10.75 7.61 -3.55
C ILE A 128 -10.82 6.88 -4.89
N ARG A 129 -9.98 7.30 -5.83
CA ARG A 129 -9.86 6.75 -7.18
C ARG A 129 -8.58 5.96 -7.36
N PHE A 130 -7.50 6.29 -6.65
CA PHE A 130 -6.21 5.65 -6.84
C PHE A 130 -5.66 5.07 -5.54
N LEU A 131 -5.22 3.80 -5.59
CA LEU A 131 -4.50 3.13 -4.51
C LEU A 131 -3.07 2.81 -4.95
N GLY A 132 -2.09 3.32 -4.22
CA GLY A 132 -0.66 3.08 -4.44
C GLY A 132 -0.09 2.03 -3.48
N THR A 133 0.89 1.28 -3.95
CA THR A 133 1.78 0.43 -3.15
C THR A 133 3.22 0.71 -3.59
N TRP A 134 3.97 1.34 -2.71
CA TRP A 134 5.34 1.75 -2.95
C TRP A 134 6.33 0.65 -2.53
N SER A 135 7.47 0.58 -3.24
CA SER A 135 8.64 -0.27 -2.91
C SER A 135 8.28 -1.70 -2.49
N ILE A 136 7.71 -2.45 -3.44
CA ILE A 136 7.24 -3.82 -3.24
C ILE A 136 8.42 -4.77 -3.02
N GLN A 137 8.65 -5.18 -1.78
CA GLN A 137 9.70 -6.15 -1.41
C GLN A 137 9.20 -7.60 -1.39
N ASN A 138 7.90 -7.83 -1.18
CA ASN A 138 7.32 -9.15 -1.05
C ASN A 138 7.58 -10.05 -2.28
N LEU A 139 8.31 -11.16 -2.09
CA LEU A 139 8.77 -12.03 -3.18
C LEU A 139 7.63 -12.60 -4.07
N PRO A 140 6.50 -13.09 -3.52
CA PRO A 140 5.35 -13.48 -4.34
C PRO A 140 4.83 -12.34 -5.24
N ALA A 141 4.70 -11.12 -4.71
CA ALA A 141 4.28 -9.96 -5.50
C ALA A 141 5.29 -9.62 -6.60
N ARG A 142 6.58 -9.59 -6.28
CA ARG A 142 7.65 -9.32 -7.26
C ARG A 142 7.65 -10.36 -8.39
N THR A 143 7.49 -11.64 -8.06
CA THR A 143 7.37 -12.73 -9.06
C THR A 143 6.16 -12.52 -9.97
N ALA A 144 5.00 -12.14 -9.41
CA ALA A 144 3.81 -11.87 -10.19
C ALA A 144 4.00 -10.66 -11.13
N ILE A 145 4.65 -9.59 -10.67
CA ILE A 145 4.96 -8.41 -11.49
C ILE A 145 5.94 -8.76 -12.62
N ALA A 146 6.99 -9.53 -12.33
CA ALA A 146 7.94 -10.00 -13.34
C ALA A 146 7.25 -10.78 -14.47
N GLU A 147 6.31 -11.64 -14.12
CA GLU A 147 5.52 -12.38 -15.11
C GLU A 147 4.64 -11.46 -15.98
N VAL A 148 4.07 -10.40 -15.41
CA VAL A 148 3.30 -9.40 -16.16
C VAL A 148 4.18 -8.67 -17.18
N PHE A 149 5.38 -8.23 -16.79
CA PHE A 149 6.35 -7.61 -17.70
C PHE A 149 6.80 -8.56 -18.81
N ARG A 150 7.11 -9.81 -18.46
CA ARG A 150 7.56 -10.85 -19.39
C ARG A 150 6.53 -11.10 -20.50
N ARG A 151 5.24 -11.15 -20.18
CA ARG A 151 4.16 -11.43 -21.14
C ARG A 151 4.01 -10.39 -22.23
N VAL A 152 4.29 -9.13 -21.91
CA VAL A 152 4.26 -8.03 -22.87
C VAL A 152 5.63 -7.77 -23.51
N GLY A 153 6.60 -8.66 -23.30
CA GLY A 153 7.93 -8.57 -23.87
C GLY A 153 8.77 -7.40 -23.33
N ARG A 154 8.47 -6.91 -22.12
CA ARG A 154 9.24 -5.84 -21.48
C ARG A 154 10.21 -6.41 -20.45
N ASP A 155 11.39 -5.81 -20.39
CA ASP A 155 12.37 -6.10 -19.36
C ASP A 155 11.97 -5.40 -18.06
N ILE A 156 11.78 -6.17 -16.99
CA ILE A 156 11.47 -5.61 -15.68
C ILE A 156 12.65 -4.82 -15.11
N LEU A 157 13.89 -5.12 -15.49
CA LEU A 157 15.09 -4.41 -15.02
C LEU A 157 15.25 -3.02 -15.67
N ALA A 158 14.49 -2.74 -16.72
CA ALA A 158 14.45 -1.43 -17.35
C ALA A 158 13.32 -0.56 -16.74
N ARG A 159 13.51 0.77 -16.78
CA ARG A 159 12.44 1.72 -16.47
C ARG A 159 11.25 1.46 -17.39
N GLY A 160 10.09 1.20 -16.81
CA GLY A 160 8.93 0.82 -17.58
C GLY A 160 7.67 0.66 -16.78
N VAL A 161 6.55 0.71 -17.49
CA VAL A 161 5.21 0.56 -16.94
C VAL A 161 4.49 -0.54 -17.70
N VAL A 162 3.71 -1.36 -17.02
CA VAL A 162 2.77 -2.28 -17.65
C VAL A 162 1.39 -2.08 -17.04
N GLU A 163 0.41 -1.85 -17.90
CA GLU A 163 -0.98 -1.68 -17.52
C GLU A 163 -1.75 -2.98 -17.80
N VAL A 164 -2.59 -3.38 -16.86
CA VAL A 164 -3.48 -4.54 -17.01
C VAL A 164 -4.88 -4.12 -16.57
N THR A 165 -5.82 -4.22 -17.49
CA THR A 165 -7.22 -3.82 -17.36
C THR A 165 -8.13 -5.03 -17.29
N ARG A 166 -9.39 -4.84 -16.91
CA ARG A 166 -10.39 -5.92 -16.92
C ARG A 166 -10.61 -6.53 -18.30
N GLU A 167 -10.38 -5.77 -19.37
CA GLU A 167 -10.52 -6.22 -20.75
C GLU A 167 -9.48 -7.28 -21.14
N ASP A 168 -8.34 -7.32 -20.43
CA ASP A 168 -7.30 -8.35 -20.59
C ASP A 168 -7.72 -9.73 -20.02
N GLY A 169 -8.92 -9.82 -19.44
CA GLY A 169 -9.60 -11.07 -19.06
C GLY A 169 -8.75 -11.97 -18.15
N PRO A 170 -8.27 -13.14 -18.63
CA PRO A 170 -7.44 -14.04 -17.82
C PRO A 170 -6.20 -13.39 -17.20
N ALA A 171 -5.53 -12.48 -17.93
CA ALA A 171 -4.30 -11.85 -17.44
C ALA A 171 -4.57 -10.95 -16.21
N PHE A 172 -5.70 -10.23 -16.23
CA PHE A 172 -6.16 -9.43 -15.10
C PHE A 172 -6.45 -10.30 -13.87
N LEU A 173 -7.17 -11.41 -14.06
CA LEU A 173 -7.49 -12.33 -12.97
C LEU A 173 -6.24 -12.97 -12.36
N GLU A 174 -5.22 -13.23 -13.18
CA GLU A 174 -3.94 -13.75 -12.70
C GLU A 174 -3.16 -12.72 -11.88
N CYS A 175 -3.24 -11.43 -12.23
CA CYS A 175 -2.69 -10.36 -11.39
C CYS A 175 -3.30 -10.41 -9.98
N VAL A 176 -4.63 -10.48 -9.88
CA VAL A 176 -5.33 -10.61 -8.59
C VAL A 176 -4.92 -11.87 -7.84
N ARG A 177 -4.87 -13.03 -8.51
CA ARG A 177 -4.62 -14.32 -7.84
C ARG A 177 -3.20 -14.42 -7.30
N ASN A 178 -2.22 -13.99 -8.09
CA ASN A 178 -0.81 -14.23 -7.84
C ASN A 178 -0.13 -13.07 -7.09
N ASN A 179 -0.65 -11.84 -7.20
CA ASN A 179 -0.12 -10.69 -6.46
C ASN A 179 -0.88 -10.49 -5.14
N PRO A 180 -0.24 -10.68 -3.97
CA PRO A 180 -0.90 -10.52 -2.68
C PRO A 180 -1.42 -9.11 -2.40
N PHE A 181 -0.81 -8.06 -2.96
CA PHE A 181 -1.30 -6.69 -2.81
C PHE A 181 -2.58 -6.46 -3.62
N ALA A 182 -2.61 -6.91 -4.88
CA ALA A 182 -3.82 -6.86 -5.70
C ALA A 182 -4.97 -7.61 -5.04
N ARG A 183 -4.70 -8.82 -4.51
CA ARG A 183 -5.67 -9.60 -3.71
C ARG A 183 -6.13 -8.86 -2.45
N GLY A 184 -5.20 -8.23 -1.73
CA GLY A 184 -5.49 -7.46 -0.53
C GLY A 184 -6.41 -6.26 -0.81
N GLN A 185 -6.14 -5.52 -1.88
CA GLN A 185 -6.99 -4.42 -2.34
C GLN A 185 -8.37 -4.91 -2.79
N GLN A 186 -8.46 -6.04 -3.51
CA GLN A 186 -9.76 -6.60 -3.86
C GLN A 186 -10.56 -7.02 -2.60
N ALA A 187 -9.91 -7.66 -1.64
CA ALA A 187 -10.55 -8.04 -0.38
C ALA A 187 -11.01 -6.82 0.45
N LEU A 188 -10.26 -5.72 0.43
CA LEU A 188 -10.67 -4.43 0.98
C LEU A 188 -11.97 -3.95 0.32
N LEU A 189 -12.01 -3.89 -1.02
CA LEU A 189 -13.17 -3.41 -1.77
C LEU A 189 -14.42 -4.26 -1.53
N GLU A 190 -14.29 -5.59 -1.51
CA GLU A 190 -15.39 -6.51 -1.26
C GLU A 190 -15.92 -6.42 0.17
N ARG A 191 -15.04 -6.35 1.18
CA ARG A 191 -15.41 -6.26 2.59
C ARG A 191 -16.07 -4.94 2.95
N HIS A 192 -15.67 -3.85 2.27
CA HIS A 192 -16.10 -2.49 2.54
C HIS A 192 -16.91 -1.88 1.40
N ALA A 193 -17.68 -2.73 0.69
CA ALA A 193 -18.40 -2.32 -0.52
C ALA A 193 -19.32 -1.11 -0.31
N GLN A 194 -19.93 -0.93 0.86
CA GLN A 194 -20.78 0.24 1.12
C GLN A 194 -19.96 1.52 1.31
N GLU A 195 -18.79 1.44 1.94
CA GLU A 195 -17.90 2.57 2.21
C GLU A 195 -17.11 2.96 0.98
N THR A 196 -16.79 2.01 0.12
CA THR A 196 -16.09 2.27 -1.15
C THR A 196 -17.06 2.71 -2.24
N GLY A 197 -18.37 2.63 -2.01
CA GLY A 197 -19.40 2.96 -3.00
C GLY A 197 -19.50 1.91 -4.11
N GLY A 198 -19.25 0.65 -3.77
CA GLY A 198 -19.22 -0.47 -4.70
C GLY A 198 -18.02 -0.43 -5.64
N ALA A 199 -16.94 0.25 -5.26
CA ALA A 199 -15.79 0.40 -6.12
C ALA A 199 -15.16 -0.96 -6.45
N PHE A 200 -14.64 -1.05 -7.67
CA PHE A 200 -13.93 -2.21 -8.19
C PHE A 200 -12.64 -1.75 -8.87
N VAL A 201 -11.69 -2.67 -9.03
CA VAL A 201 -10.45 -2.36 -9.75
C VAL A 201 -10.73 -2.27 -11.24
N GLU A 202 -10.49 -1.09 -11.82
CA GLU A 202 -10.55 -0.83 -13.26
C GLU A 202 -9.27 -1.32 -13.93
N ARG A 203 -8.13 -0.96 -13.34
CA ARG A 203 -6.81 -1.16 -13.93
C ARG A 203 -5.75 -1.28 -12.84
N PHE A 204 -4.82 -2.20 -13.06
CA PHE A 204 -3.53 -2.22 -12.37
C PHE A 204 -2.47 -1.60 -13.27
N VAL A 205 -1.59 -0.81 -12.67
CA VAL A 205 -0.42 -0.23 -13.32
C VAL A 205 0.80 -0.64 -12.51
N PHE A 206 1.62 -1.51 -13.09
CA PHE A 206 2.86 -1.98 -12.48
C PHE A 206 4.02 -1.14 -13.00
N VAL A 207 4.77 -0.54 -12.07
CA VAL A 207 5.87 0.37 -12.38
C VAL A 207 7.18 -0.27 -11.96
N SER A 208 8.16 -0.26 -12.85
CA SER A 208 9.56 -0.52 -12.54
C SER A 208 10.36 0.76 -12.73
N GLU A 209 11.09 1.17 -11.69
CA GLU A 209 12.03 2.29 -11.78
C GLU A 209 13.37 1.89 -12.43
N GLY A 210 13.47 0.63 -12.88
CA GLY A 210 14.68 0.05 -13.43
C GLY A 210 15.83 0.06 -12.41
N TYR A 211 17.05 -0.07 -12.92
CA TYR A 211 18.26 0.12 -12.11
C TYR A 211 18.83 1.51 -12.37
N ASP A 212 19.23 2.19 -11.30
CA ASP A 212 19.96 3.46 -11.40
C ASP A 212 21.34 3.31 -12.07
N ALA A 213 21.88 2.09 -12.12
CA ALA A 213 23.03 1.73 -12.95
C ALA A 213 22.83 0.32 -13.53
N PRO A 214 22.93 0.09 -14.87
CA PRO A 214 23.04 -1.26 -15.38
C PRO A 214 24.29 -1.89 -14.75
N PRO A 215 24.25 -3.14 -14.23
CA PRO A 215 25.42 -3.75 -13.64
C PRO A 215 26.53 -3.80 -14.69
N GLY A 216 27.56 -2.99 -14.49
CA GLY A 216 28.81 -3.11 -15.22
C GLY A 216 29.49 -4.39 -14.77
N GLY A 217 29.42 -5.44 -15.58
CA GLY A 217 30.02 -6.74 -15.25
C GLY A 217 29.30 -7.52 -14.14
N ASN A 218 29.96 -8.56 -13.62
CA ASN A 218 29.47 -9.56 -12.65
C ASN A 218 29.05 -8.99 -11.26
N ALA A 219 28.63 -7.73 -11.16
CA ALA A 219 28.10 -7.18 -9.91
C ALA A 219 26.74 -7.82 -9.59
N GLU A 220 26.59 -8.33 -8.38
CA GLU A 220 25.32 -8.86 -7.89
C GLU A 220 24.27 -7.76 -7.85
N ILE A 221 23.06 -8.10 -8.27
CA ILE A 221 21.89 -7.24 -8.17
C ILE A 221 21.58 -7.01 -6.68
N PRO A 222 21.47 -5.75 -6.21
CA PRO A 222 21.06 -5.50 -4.83
C PRO A 222 19.69 -6.11 -4.53
N PRO A 223 19.46 -6.58 -3.29
CA PRO A 223 18.16 -7.10 -2.91
C PRO A 223 17.08 -6.05 -3.14
N TYR A 224 15.92 -6.50 -3.63
CA TYR A 224 14.74 -5.68 -3.93
C TYR A 224 14.88 -4.65 -5.07
N GLU A 225 15.98 -4.69 -5.83
CA GLU A 225 16.07 -4.02 -7.12
C GLU A 225 15.51 -4.91 -8.26
N PRO A 226 14.91 -4.33 -9.32
CA PRO A 226 14.58 -2.91 -9.46
C PRO A 226 13.48 -2.52 -8.45
N ARG A 227 13.37 -1.24 -8.09
CA ARG A 227 12.22 -0.77 -7.30
C ARG A 227 10.93 -0.97 -8.07
N LEU A 228 9.99 -1.69 -7.46
CA LEU A 228 8.71 -2.05 -8.04
C LEU A 228 7.58 -1.39 -7.28
N HIS A 229 6.64 -0.81 -8.00
CA HIS A 229 5.47 -0.16 -7.44
C HIS A 229 4.21 -0.64 -8.15
N MET A 230 3.06 -0.44 -7.50
CA MET A 230 1.76 -0.71 -8.09
C MET A 230 0.83 0.47 -7.85
N VAL A 231 0.19 0.95 -8.90
CA VAL A 231 -0.92 1.88 -8.84
C VAL A 231 -2.18 1.15 -9.30
N THR A 232 -3.24 1.26 -8.53
CA THR A 232 -4.52 0.63 -8.81
C THR A 232 -5.57 1.73 -8.98
N GLU A 233 -6.16 1.79 -10.16
CA GLU A 233 -7.27 2.69 -10.45
C GLU A 233 -8.60 2.01 -10.14
N LEU A 234 -9.46 2.73 -9.45
CA LEU A 234 -10.78 2.29 -9.03
C LEU A 234 -11.85 2.93 -9.90
N SER A 235 -12.84 2.12 -10.29
CA SER A 235 -14.07 2.55 -10.93
C SER A 235 -15.27 2.13 -10.09
N ARG A 236 -16.44 2.68 -10.40
CA ARG A 236 -17.69 2.45 -9.65
C ARG A 236 -18.84 2.18 -10.61
N PRO A 237 -19.85 1.39 -10.21
CA PRO A 237 -21.05 1.20 -11.01
C PRO A 237 -21.71 2.56 -11.25
N SER A 238 -22.02 2.87 -12.51
CA SER A 238 -22.89 3.99 -12.85
C SER A 238 -24.21 3.80 -12.10
N SER A 239 -24.61 4.81 -11.33
CA SER A 239 -25.90 4.81 -10.61
C SER A 239 -27.08 4.88 -11.58
#